data_AF-A0A0Q4TJJ4-F1
#
_entry.id   AF-A0A0Q4TJJ4-F1
#
_cell.length_a   1.000
_cell.length_b   1.000
_cell.length_c   1.000
_cell.angle_alpha   90.00
_cell.angle_beta   90.00
_cell.angle_gamma   90.00
#
_symmetry.space_group_name_H-M   'P 1'
#
loop_
_entity.id
_entity.type
_entity.pdbx_description
1 polymer ?
#
loop_
_entity_poly.entity_id
_entity_poly.type
_entity_poly.pdbx_seq_one_letter_code
_entity_poly.pdbx_strand_id
1 'polypeptide(L)'
;MLAELPLFDYWTTNYDNLLERAMTDTDQLYSRIVADAALETQVQVGSSKQLFKMHGSLNSAGNDWESPPVLTRSHFETYEADHPRFWAQLRAQFLTRSFLFLGLSFEDPNLNVLLRLARSLDRATPRAMHWAIMKQEGDPTKLKLQALRIADLRRAGIEVHLIDDYDAQDAILADIQTRTRNPNVFVAGSHLDADALSVAEQIATQLADDQQVALLSFGGEAAFAFSHAFKEALEPAEYRPERVRHYYRQGSEITLEERIGTAIFTDMELTEMRDYVIPKSRAMVVLGGGARTLEEAELARSQNVAVIPVASTGGAAHELWTAHRDNPGALNLPVESTSRRWRRLVVPGTQSVQAALQILRASMFE
;
A
#
# COMPACT_ATOMS: atom_id res chain seq x y z
N MET A 1 -8.15 -1.52 -5.13
CA MET A 1 -7.16 -0.45 -4.86
C MET A 1 -7.61 0.55 -3.79
N LEU A 2 -8.40 1.59 -4.09
CA LEU A 2 -8.72 2.63 -3.08
C LEU A 2 -9.41 2.08 -1.82
N ALA A 3 -10.41 1.20 -1.98
CA ALA A 3 -11.12 0.60 -0.85
C ALA A 3 -10.20 -0.23 0.07
N GLU A 4 -9.14 -0.82 -0.48
CA GLU A 4 -8.19 -1.70 0.23
C GLU A 4 -7.07 -0.91 0.91
N LEU A 5 -6.90 0.38 0.61
CA LEU A 5 -5.96 1.22 1.34
C LEU A 5 -6.35 1.26 2.82
N PRO A 6 -5.41 1.30 3.77
CA PRO A 6 -5.69 1.41 5.19
C PRO A 6 -6.12 2.84 5.59
N LEU A 7 -7.01 3.44 4.81
CA LEU A 7 -7.67 4.71 5.08
C LEU A 7 -9.01 4.44 5.77
N PHE A 8 -9.31 5.27 6.78
CA PHE A 8 -10.58 5.23 7.52
C PHE A 8 -11.60 6.22 7.01
N ASP A 9 -11.22 7.27 6.29
CA ASP A 9 -12.12 8.35 5.90
C ASP A 9 -12.03 8.63 4.40
N TYR A 10 -13.18 8.63 3.74
CA TYR A 10 -13.34 8.90 2.32
C TYR A 10 -14.34 10.04 2.19
N TRP A 11 -13.93 11.12 1.54
CA TRP A 11 -14.79 12.24 1.20
C TRP A 11 -15.03 12.27 -0.29
N THR A 12 -16.27 12.43 -0.69
CA THR A 12 -16.62 12.57 -2.10
C THR A 12 -17.72 13.60 -2.33
N THR A 13 -17.62 14.27 -3.45
CA THR A 13 -18.66 15.15 -4.02
C THR A 13 -19.47 14.43 -5.11
N ASN A 14 -19.17 13.15 -5.38
CA ASN A 14 -19.87 12.32 -6.35
C ASN A 14 -21.18 11.79 -5.77
N TYR A 15 -22.15 11.60 -6.66
CA TYR A 15 -23.49 11.13 -6.31
C TYR A 15 -23.65 9.61 -6.46
N ASP A 16 -22.86 8.99 -7.34
CA ASP A 16 -22.89 7.56 -7.66
C ASP A 16 -22.41 6.67 -6.51
N ASN A 17 -22.63 5.35 -6.65
CA ASN A 17 -22.30 4.36 -5.62
C ASN A 17 -21.02 3.56 -5.91
N LEU A 18 -20.07 4.11 -6.70
CA LEU A 18 -18.89 3.35 -7.11
C LEU A 18 -17.97 3.03 -5.92
N LEU A 19 -17.81 3.94 -4.97
CA LEU A 19 -17.00 3.70 -3.76
C LEU A 19 -17.67 2.68 -2.84
N GLU A 20 -18.98 2.76 -2.68
CA GLU A 20 -19.79 1.81 -1.93
C GLU A 20 -19.65 0.39 -2.47
N ARG A 21 -19.80 0.24 -3.80
CA ARG A 21 -19.61 -1.04 -4.49
C ARG A 21 -18.20 -1.56 -4.30
N ALA A 22 -17.19 -0.71 -4.51
CA ALA A 22 -15.80 -1.12 -4.32
C ALA A 22 -15.50 -1.57 -2.88
N MET A 23 -16.08 -0.92 -1.86
CA MET A 23 -15.94 -1.33 -0.46
C MET A 23 -16.68 -2.64 -0.17
N THR A 24 -17.87 -2.85 -0.73
CA THR A 24 -18.61 -4.12 -0.62
C THR A 24 -17.88 -5.27 -1.33
N ASP A 25 -17.40 -5.05 -2.55
CA ASP A 25 -16.69 -6.05 -3.36
C ASP A 25 -15.34 -6.47 -2.75
N THR A 26 -14.80 -5.66 -1.82
CA THR A 26 -13.55 -5.94 -1.09
C THR A 26 -13.79 -6.28 0.39
N ASP A 27 -15.03 -6.64 0.74
CA ASP A 27 -15.48 -7.03 2.08
C ASP A 27 -15.08 -6.04 3.20
N GLN A 28 -15.02 -4.75 2.86
CA GLN A 28 -14.67 -3.70 3.82
C GLN A 28 -15.90 -3.31 4.63
N LEU A 29 -15.77 -3.30 5.95
CA LEU A 29 -16.77 -2.70 6.83
C LEU A 29 -16.71 -1.17 6.70
N TYR A 30 -17.82 -0.55 6.32
CA TYR A 30 -17.93 0.90 6.20
C TYR A 30 -19.28 1.46 6.65
N SER A 31 -19.27 2.72 7.07
CA SER A 31 -20.44 3.53 7.38
C SER A 31 -20.59 4.62 6.32
N ARG A 32 -21.76 4.67 5.67
CA ARG A 32 -22.05 5.68 4.64
C ARG A 32 -22.84 6.84 5.25
N ILE A 33 -22.28 8.04 5.14
CA ILE A 33 -22.79 9.27 5.76
C ILE A 33 -23.16 10.24 4.63
N VAL A 34 -24.46 10.52 4.48
CA VAL A 34 -25.00 11.30 3.34
C VAL A 34 -25.80 12.55 3.74
N ALA A 35 -25.94 12.80 5.05
CA ALA A 35 -26.66 13.95 5.59
C ALA A 35 -26.22 14.28 7.02
N ASP A 36 -26.42 15.53 7.44
CA ASP A 36 -26.07 16.05 8.77
C ASP A 36 -26.67 15.25 9.94
N ALA A 37 -27.85 14.64 9.73
CA ALA A 37 -28.49 13.78 10.73
C ALA A 37 -27.74 12.46 10.95
N ALA A 38 -27.09 11.91 9.92
CA ALA A 38 -26.35 10.65 10.02
C ALA A 38 -25.09 10.78 10.90
N LEU A 39 -24.54 11.99 11.03
CA LEU A 39 -23.41 12.27 11.92
C LEU A 39 -23.75 12.13 13.42
N GLU A 40 -25.03 12.14 13.81
CA GLU A 40 -25.44 11.96 15.22
C GLU A 40 -25.29 10.52 15.72
N THR A 41 -25.36 9.54 14.80
CA THR A 41 -25.56 8.12 15.15
C THR A 41 -24.46 7.18 14.63
N GLN A 42 -23.60 7.63 13.72
CA GLN A 42 -22.72 6.74 12.94
C GLN A 42 -21.20 6.96 13.09
N VAL A 43 -20.74 7.74 14.06
CA VAL A 43 -19.29 7.91 14.28
C VAL A 43 -18.78 6.85 15.26
N GLN A 44 -18.71 5.59 14.82
CA GLN A 44 -17.89 4.58 15.51
C GLN A 44 -16.43 4.81 15.11
N VAL A 45 -15.70 5.54 15.95
CA VAL A 45 -14.28 5.83 15.73
C VAL A 45 -13.48 4.52 15.78
N GLY A 46 -12.81 4.19 14.68
CA GLY A 46 -11.73 3.18 14.65
C GLY A 46 -12.14 1.74 14.34
N SER A 47 -13.42 1.44 14.07
CA SER A 47 -13.89 0.06 13.77
C SER A 47 -14.31 -0.18 12.33
N SER A 48 -14.59 0.87 11.55
CA SER A 48 -15.01 0.77 10.14
C SER A 48 -14.59 2.00 9.35
N LYS A 49 -14.52 1.88 8.02
CA LYS A 49 -14.30 3.01 7.11
C LYS A 49 -15.52 3.93 7.13
N GLN A 50 -15.33 5.22 6.87
CA GLN A 50 -16.37 6.23 6.82
C GLN A 50 -16.38 6.85 5.43
N LEU A 51 -17.53 6.80 4.75
CA LEU A 51 -17.74 7.38 3.44
C LEU A 51 -18.68 8.58 3.57
N PHE A 52 -18.12 9.79 3.50
CA PHE A 52 -18.83 11.06 3.55
C PHE A 52 -19.18 11.52 2.14
N LYS A 53 -20.48 11.68 1.85
CA LYS A 53 -20.99 12.20 0.58
C LYS A 53 -21.50 13.62 0.75
N MET A 54 -20.68 14.58 0.35
CA MET A 54 -20.92 16.00 0.61
C MET A 54 -22.13 16.53 -0.14
N HIS A 55 -22.31 16.12 -1.38
CA HIS A 55 -23.30 16.72 -2.26
C HIS A 55 -24.60 15.94 -2.34
N GLY A 56 -24.87 15.06 -1.38
CA GLY A 56 -25.96 14.10 -1.46
C GLY A 56 -25.55 12.82 -2.18
N SER A 57 -26.53 11.94 -2.38
CA SER A 57 -26.30 10.58 -2.88
C SER A 57 -27.52 10.04 -3.59
N LEU A 58 -27.27 9.26 -4.64
CA LEU A 58 -28.27 8.33 -5.15
C LEU A 58 -28.53 7.22 -4.12
N ASN A 59 -29.70 6.59 -4.22
CA ASN A 59 -30.03 5.37 -3.49
C ASN A 59 -29.19 4.19 -4.02
N SER A 60 -29.20 3.05 -3.33
CA SER A 60 -28.41 1.86 -3.73
C SER A 60 -28.69 1.35 -5.15
N ALA A 61 -29.93 1.53 -5.63
CA ALA A 61 -30.34 1.15 -6.98
C ALA A 61 -29.86 2.13 -8.07
N GLY A 62 -29.37 3.31 -7.69
CA GLY A 62 -28.88 4.34 -8.60
C GLY A 62 -29.97 5.00 -9.44
N ASN A 63 -31.24 4.85 -9.07
CA ASN A 63 -32.38 5.32 -9.87
C ASN A 63 -33.16 6.48 -9.24
N ASP A 64 -32.86 6.84 -7.99
CA ASP A 64 -33.49 7.97 -7.30
C ASP A 64 -32.53 8.61 -6.28
N TRP A 65 -32.84 9.83 -5.86
CA TRP A 65 -32.10 10.57 -4.85
C TRP A 65 -32.48 10.10 -3.45
N GLU A 66 -31.49 9.64 -2.69
CA GLU A 66 -31.67 9.37 -1.27
C GLU A 66 -31.43 10.63 -0.44
N SER A 67 -30.42 11.41 -0.82
CA SER A 67 -30.10 12.71 -0.22
C SER A 67 -30.10 13.77 -1.32
N PRO A 68 -30.81 14.90 -1.14
CA PRO A 68 -30.95 15.93 -2.16
C PRO A 68 -29.61 16.45 -2.67
N PRO A 69 -29.47 16.70 -3.98
CA PRO A 69 -28.18 17.02 -4.55
C PRO A 69 -27.77 18.48 -4.43
N VAL A 70 -26.50 18.72 -4.10
CA VAL A 70 -25.84 20.04 -4.19
C VAL A 70 -25.31 20.19 -5.62
N LEU A 71 -25.97 21.04 -6.42
CA LEU A 71 -25.72 21.18 -7.86
C LEU A 71 -25.73 22.64 -8.33
N THR A 72 -26.65 23.44 -7.80
CA THR A 72 -26.83 24.81 -8.26
C THR A 72 -25.83 25.75 -7.59
N ARG A 73 -25.55 26.88 -8.24
CA ARG A 73 -24.70 27.93 -7.66
C ARG A 73 -25.18 28.36 -6.27
N SER A 74 -26.49 28.48 -6.08
CA SER A 74 -27.07 28.82 -4.78
C SER A 74 -26.76 27.74 -3.73
N HIS A 75 -26.87 26.44 -4.08
CA HIS A 75 -26.50 25.37 -3.15
C HIS A 75 -25.01 25.47 -2.74
N PHE A 76 -24.10 25.77 -3.67
CA PHE A 76 -22.68 25.96 -3.34
C PHE A 76 -22.42 27.18 -2.45
N GLU A 77 -23.19 28.25 -2.61
CA GLU A 77 -23.07 29.49 -1.83
C GLU A 77 -23.63 29.33 -0.41
N THR A 78 -24.71 28.56 -0.23
CA THR A 78 -25.35 28.32 1.07
C THR A 78 -24.90 27.03 1.76
N TYR A 79 -24.04 26.22 1.13
CA TYR A 79 -23.64 24.90 1.61
C TYR A 79 -23.22 24.86 3.09
N GLU A 80 -22.40 25.81 3.54
CA GLU A 80 -21.94 25.87 4.94
C GLU A 80 -23.09 26.08 5.93
N ALA A 81 -24.11 26.85 5.54
CA ALA A 81 -25.29 27.10 6.36
C ALA A 81 -26.29 25.92 6.32
N ASP A 82 -26.42 25.26 5.17
CA ASP A 82 -27.34 24.15 4.95
C ASP A 82 -26.81 22.81 5.49
N HIS A 83 -25.48 22.65 5.52
CA HIS A 83 -24.76 21.44 5.96
C HIS A 83 -23.69 21.72 7.05
N PRO A 84 -24.06 22.37 8.17
CA PRO A 84 -23.10 22.87 9.15
C PRO A 84 -22.27 21.76 9.82
N ARG A 85 -22.80 20.55 9.99
CA ARG A 85 -22.07 19.46 10.66
C ARG A 85 -21.08 18.80 9.72
N PHE A 86 -21.47 18.53 8.48
CA PHE A 86 -20.53 18.10 7.44
C PHE A 86 -19.38 19.08 7.30
N TRP A 87 -19.70 20.37 7.27
CA TRP A 87 -18.69 21.42 7.17
C TRP A 87 -17.74 21.44 8.37
N ALA A 88 -18.27 21.38 9.59
CA ALA A 88 -17.47 21.32 10.81
C ALA A 88 -16.56 20.09 10.83
N GLN A 89 -17.07 18.92 10.44
CA GLN A 89 -16.30 17.68 10.38
C GLN A 89 -15.19 17.75 9.32
N LEU A 90 -15.49 18.22 8.11
CA LEU A 90 -14.50 18.39 7.05
C LEU A 90 -13.39 19.34 7.49
N ARG A 91 -13.75 20.46 8.11
CA ARG A 91 -12.78 21.44 8.63
C ARG A 91 -11.89 20.84 9.72
N ALA A 92 -12.47 20.08 10.65
CA ALA A 92 -11.71 19.41 11.71
C ALA A 92 -10.74 18.37 11.14
N GLN A 93 -11.18 17.56 10.18
CA GLN A 93 -10.30 16.58 9.52
C GLN A 93 -9.21 17.25 8.68
N PHE A 94 -9.55 18.28 7.91
CA PHE A 94 -8.57 19.04 7.12
C PHE A 94 -7.49 19.69 8.01
N LEU A 95 -7.83 20.05 9.25
CA LEU A 95 -6.86 20.58 10.21
C LEU A 95 -5.94 19.52 10.83
N THR A 96 -6.45 18.31 11.02
CA THR A 96 -5.80 17.29 11.87
C THR A 96 -5.24 16.11 11.08
N ARG A 97 -5.59 16.00 9.79
CA ARG A 97 -5.25 14.88 8.93
C ARG A 97 -4.80 15.36 7.56
N SER A 98 -3.95 14.56 6.95
CA SER A 98 -3.56 14.74 5.56
C SER A 98 -4.65 14.23 4.62
N PHE A 99 -4.83 14.94 3.50
CA PHE A 99 -5.77 14.57 2.44
C PHE A 99 -5.00 14.22 1.17
N LEU A 100 -5.47 13.22 0.44
CA LEU A 100 -5.08 12.94 -0.94
C LEU A 100 -6.29 13.23 -1.82
N PHE A 101 -6.19 14.28 -2.64
CA PHE A 101 -7.23 14.68 -3.58
C PHE A 101 -7.02 14.01 -4.94
N LEU A 102 -8.05 13.30 -5.40
CA LEU A 102 -8.09 12.59 -6.68
C LEU A 102 -9.29 13.09 -7.48
N GLY A 103 -9.15 13.17 -8.81
CA GLY A 103 -10.24 13.58 -9.70
C GLY A 103 -10.62 15.07 -9.62
N LEU A 104 -9.86 15.90 -8.91
CA LEU A 104 -10.07 17.35 -8.91
C LEU A 104 -9.56 17.98 -10.19
N SER A 105 -10.35 18.89 -10.74
CA SER A 105 -9.92 19.81 -11.79
C SER A 105 -9.79 21.23 -11.22
N PHE A 106 -9.02 22.06 -11.91
CA PHE A 106 -8.89 23.47 -11.55
C PHE A 106 -10.15 24.31 -11.79
N GLU A 107 -11.12 23.76 -12.51
CA GLU A 107 -12.40 24.40 -12.80
C GLU A 107 -13.48 23.97 -11.81
N ASP A 108 -13.16 23.02 -10.93
CA ASP A 108 -14.09 22.48 -9.94
C ASP A 108 -14.48 23.55 -8.89
N PRO A 109 -15.78 23.86 -8.73
CA PRO A 109 -16.26 24.74 -7.66
C PRO A 109 -15.83 24.29 -6.25
N ASN A 110 -15.65 22.99 -6.03
CA ASN A 110 -15.22 22.41 -4.76
C ASN A 110 -13.77 22.73 -4.42
N LEU A 111 -12.93 22.97 -5.42
CA LEU A 111 -11.57 23.43 -5.18
C LEU A 111 -11.59 24.80 -4.46
N ASN A 112 -12.54 25.67 -4.80
CA ASN A 112 -12.71 26.94 -4.09
C ASN A 112 -13.12 26.72 -2.63
N VAL A 113 -13.92 25.68 -2.36
CA VAL A 113 -14.30 25.29 -0.99
C VAL A 113 -13.05 24.91 -0.19
N LEU A 114 -12.17 24.07 -0.73
CA LEU A 114 -10.90 23.66 -0.12
C LEU A 114 -9.94 24.84 0.09
N LEU A 115 -9.81 25.71 -0.92
CA LEU A 115 -9.00 26.92 -0.82
C LEU A 115 -9.54 27.89 0.25
N ARG A 116 -10.86 28.01 0.39
CA ARG A 116 -11.48 28.81 1.46
C ARG A 116 -11.17 28.22 2.83
N LEU A 117 -11.29 26.90 3.00
CA LEU A 117 -10.91 26.22 4.24
C LEU A 117 -9.46 26.53 4.59
N ALA A 118 -8.52 26.26 3.69
CA ALA A 118 -7.10 26.50 3.91
C ALA A 118 -6.74 27.96 4.21
N ARG A 119 -7.44 28.92 3.60
CA ARG A 119 -7.24 30.37 3.84
C ARG A 119 -7.86 30.86 5.14
N SER A 120 -8.95 30.23 5.61
CA SER A 120 -9.62 30.57 6.86
C SER A 120 -8.79 30.19 8.10
N LEU A 121 -7.77 29.36 7.93
CA LEU A 121 -6.88 28.91 8.99
C LEU A 121 -5.74 29.90 9.22
N ASP A 122 -5.44 30.16 10.49
CA ASP A 122 -4.35 31.04 10.90
C ASP A 122 -3.01 30.56 10.31
N ARG A 123 -2.20 31.49 9.82
CA ARG A 123 -0.88 31.19 9.23
C ARG A 123 0.13 30.73 10.28
N ALA A 124 -0.09 31.04 11.55
CA ALA A 124 0.77 30.62 12.66
C ALA A 124 0.54 29.16 13.09
N THR A 125 -0.57 28.53 12.68
CA THR A 125 -0.85 27.12 13.01
C THR A 125 -0.10 26.19 12.06
N PRO A 126 0.66 25.20 12.56
CA PRO A 126 1.24 24.15 11.73
C PRO A 126 0.15 23.48 10.90
N ARG A 127 0.31 23.45 9.58
CA ARG A 127 -0.67 22.86 8.67
C ARG A 127 -0.32 21.41 8.43
N ALA A 128 -1.32 20.52 8.45
CA ALA A 128 -1.17 19.21 7.85
C ALA A 128 -0.84 19.41 6.35
N MET A 129 0.11 18.62 5.83
CA MET A 129 0.40 18.67 4.40
C MET A 129 -0.65 17.83 3.67
N HIS A 130 -1.26 18.41 2.65
CA HIS A 130 -2.19 17.72 1.77
C HIS A 130 -1.56 17.51 0.39
N TRP A 131 -2.09 16.56 -0.37
CA TRP A 131 -1.62 16.22 -1.71
C TRP A 131 -2.78 16.20 -2.70
N ALA A 132 -2.51 16.61 -3.93
CA ALA A 132 -3.45 16.49 -5.05
C ALA A 132 -2.73 15.90 -6.26
N ILE A 133 -3.36 14.94 -6.93
CA ILE A 133 -2.87 14.40 -8.21
C ILE A 133 -3.69 15.04 -9.32
N MET A 134 -3.01 15.70 -10.28
CA MET A 134 -3.67 16.44 -11.36
C MET A 134 -2.98 16.20 -12.70
N LYS A 135 -3.75 16.14 -13.78
CA LYS A 135 -3.18 15.98 -15.14
C LYS A 135 -2.48 17.27 -15.59
N GLN A 136 -1.32 17.14 -16.21
CA GLN A 136 -0.59 18.26 -16.81
C GLN A 136 -1.34 18.78 -18.05
N GLU A 137 -1.43 20.11 -18.17
CA GLU A 137 -2.04 20.74 -19.34
C GLU A 137 -1.10 20.67 -20.56
N GLY A 138 -1.63 20.33 -21.73
CA GLY A 138 -0.84 20.28 -22.98
C GLY A 138 -0.74 21.63 -23.70
N ASP A 139 -1.66 22.57 -23.44
CA ASP A 139 -1.71 23.88 -24.10
C ASP A 139 -0.79 24.89 -23.40
N PRO A 140 0.13 25.59 -24.11
CA PRO A 140 1.03 26.58 -23.53
C PRO A 140 0.35 27.70 -22.71
N THR A 141 -0.84 28.14 -23.13
CA THR A 141 -1.61 29.17 -22.43
C THR A 141 -2.19 28.62 -21.12
N LYS A 142 -2.69 27.37 -21.17
CA LYS A 142 -3.22 26.69 -19.99
C LYS A 142 -2.14 26.29 -18.99
N LEU A 143 -0.93 25.96 -19.45
CA LEU A 143 0.22 25.66 -18.60
C LEU A 143 0.55 26.83 -17.65
N LYS A 144 0.56 28.07 -18.18
CA LYS A 144 0.81 29.25 -17.34
C LYS A 144 -0.28 29.45 -16.29
N LEU A 145 -1.55 29.24 -16.67
CA LEU A 145 -2.67 29.30 -15.74
C LEU A 145 -2.59 28.18 -14.68
N GLN A 146 -2.30 26.95 -15.10
CA GLN A 146 -2.10 25.79 -14.23
C GLN A 146 -1.00 26.06 -13.20
N ALA A 147 0.15 26.60 -13.62
CA ALA A 147 1.23 26.96 -12.71
C ALA A 147 0.82 27.98 -11.64
N LEU A 148 0.03 29.00 -12.02
CA LEU A 148 -0.52 29.98 -11.07
C LEU A 148 -1.50 29.34 -10.09
N ARG A 149 -2.36 28.43 -10.57
CA ARG A 149 -3.32 27.72 -9.73
C ARG A 149 -2.64 26.73 -8.77
N ILE A 150 -1.59 26.03 -9.22
CA ILE A 150 -0.74 25.19 -8.36
C ILE A 150 -0.08 26.03 -7.28
N ALA A 151 0.45 27.21 -7.62
CA ALA A 151 1.04 28.12 -6.63
C ALA A 151 -0.01 28.58 -5.58
N ASP A 152 -1.26 28.75 -5.97
CA ASP A 152 -2.34 29.05 -5.04
C ASP A 152 -2.65 27.89 -4.09
N LEU A 153 -2.70 26.66 -4.62
CA LEU A 153 -2.88 25.44 -3.83
C LEU A 153 -1.72 25.20 -2.85
N ARG A 154 -0.48 25.40 -3.27
CA ARG A 154 0.69 25.30 -2.39
C ARG A 154 0.64 26.30 -1.24
N ARG A 155 0.21 27.54 -1.51
CA ARG A 155 -0.03 28.55 -0.44
C ARG A 155 -1.16 28.14 0.51
N ALA A 156 -2.08 27.29 0.06
CA ALA A 156 -3.10 26.66 0.87
C ALA A 156 -2.62 25.38 1.60
N GLY A 157 -1.37 24.95 1.42
CA GLY A 157 -0.83 23.73 2.05
C GLY A 157 -1.15 22.44 1.29
N ILE A 158 -1.55 22.55 0.01
CA ILE A 158 -1.84 21.42 -0.88
C ILE A 158 -0.70 21.32 -1.90
N GLU A 159 0.11 20.28 -1.79
CA GLU A 159 1.12 19.95 -2.79
C GLU A 159 0.50 19.26 -3.99
N VAL A 160 0.86 19.69 -5.19
CA VAL A 160 0.30 19.14 -6.44
C VAL A 160 1.36 18.29 -7.13
N HIS A 161 1.02 17.03 -7.36
CA HIS A 161 1.76 16.11 -8.21
C HIS A 161 1.11 16.07 -9.59
N LEU A 162 1.88 16.46 -10.62
CA LEU A 162 1.42 16.45 -12.00
C LEU A 162 1.69 15.10 -12.65
N ILE A 163 0.68 14.56 -13.33
CA ILE A 163 0.78 13.34 -14.14
C ILE A 163 0.51 13.67 -15.61
N ASP A 164 1.18 12.95 -16.51
CA ASP A 164 0.95 13.12 -17.96
C ASP A 164 -0.40 12.55 -18.40
N ASP A 165 -0.80 11.44 -17.79
CA ASP A 165 -2.08 10.78 -18.04
C ASP A 165 -2.65 10.11 -16.78
N TYR A 166 -3.97 9.90 -16.74
CA TYR A 166 -4.65 9.30 -15.61
C TYR A 166 -4.26 7.84 -15.39
N ASP A 167 -3.78 7.13 -16.41
CA ASP A 167 -3.23 5.77 -16.26
C ASP A 167 -2.04 5.74 -15.26
N ALA A 168 -1.30 6.85 -15.12
CA ALA A 168 -0.22 6.95 -14.13
C ALA A 168 -0.74 6.98 -12.67
N GLN A 169 -2.01 7.31 -12.46
CA GLN A 169 -2.61 7.35 -11.12
C GLN A 169 -2.68 5.95 -10.51
N ASP A 170 -2.93 4.91 -11.31
CA ASP A 170 -3.01 3.53 -10.84
C ASP A 170 -1.66 3.07 -10.27
N ALA A 171 -0.56 3.37 -10.96
CA ALA A 171 0.80 3.10 -10.46
C ALA A 171 1.06 3.79 -9.11
N ILE A 172 0.71 5.08 -8.98
CA ILE A 172 0.89 5.83 -7.72
C ILE A 172 0.07 5.19 -6.59
N LEU A 173 -1.18 4.81 -6.86
CA LEU A 173 -2.05 4.18 -5.86
C LEU A 173 -1.56 2.79 -5.47
N ALA A 174 -1.02 2.00 -6.41
CA ALA A 174 -0.42 0.70 -6.14
C ALA A 174 0.80 0.83 -5.22
N ASP A 175 1.64 1.84 -5.45
CA ASP A 175 2.80 2.13 -4.61
C ASP A 175 2.37 2.55 -3.20
N ILE A 176 1.37 3.44 -3.08
CA ILE A 176 0.81 3.82 -1.76
C ILE A 176 0.24 2.59 -1.06
N GLN A 177 -0.51 1.74 -1.76
CA GLN A 177 -1.06 0.51 -1.19
C GLN A 177 0.04 -0.40 -0.66
N THR A 178 1.10 -0.57 -1.43
CA THR A 178 2.22 -1.44 -1.04
C THR A 178 2.96 -0.87 0.17
N ARG A 179 3.29 0.42 0.15
CA ARG A 179 4.01 1.12 1.22
C ARG A 179 3.22 1.24 2.52
N THR A 180 1.90 1.12 2.45
CA THR A 180 1.03 1.14 3.65
C THR A 180 0.76 -0.24 4.24
N ARG A 181 1.17 -1.32 3.57
CA ARG A 181 1.18 -2.67 4.17
C ARG A 181 2.10 -2.70 5.38
N ASN A 182 1.88 -3.64 6.28
CA ASN A 182 2.86 -3.93 7.33
C ASN A 182 4.21 -4.28 6.69
N PRO A 183 5.34 -3.89 7.31
CA PRO A 183 6.68 -4.17 6.82
C PRO A 183 7.05 -5.66 6.99
N ASN A 184 6.25 -6.54 6.39
CA ASN A 184 6.52 -7.96 6.32
C ASN A 184 7.35 -8.30 5.08
N VAL A 185 8.28 -9.23 5.25
CA VAL A 185 9.03 -9.89 4.18
C VAL A 185 8.51 -11.32 4.04
N PHE A 186 8.04 -11.67 2.85
CA PHE A 186 7.70 -13.05 2.54
C PHE A 186 8.98 -13.82 2.16
N VAL A 187 9.24 -14.96 2.79
CA VAL A 187 10.38 -15.83 2.46
C VAL A 187 9.89 -17.02 1.65
N ALA A 188 10.24 -17.04 0.38
CA ALA A 188 9.89 -18.11 -0.56
C ALA A 188 11.14 -18.90 -0.95
N GLY A 189 11.04 -20.23 -0.99
CA GLY A 189 12.17 -21.07 -1.37
C GLY A 189 12.14 -22.48 -0.79
N SER A 190 12.93 -23.35 -1.39
CA SER A 190 13.18 -24.72 -0.94
C SER A 190 14.48 -25.24 -1.57
N HIS A 191 15.05 -26.33 -1.02
CA HIS A 191 16.22 -27.01 -1.57
C HIS A 191 17.44 -26.07 -1.70
N LEU A 192 18.08 -25.76 -0.57
CA LEU A 192 19.29 -24.96 -0.54
C LEU A 192 20.51 -25.88 -0.39
N ASP A 193 21.52 -25.68 -1.23
CA ASP A 193 22.85 -26.23 -0.94
C ASP A 193 23.53 -25.43 0.18
N ALA A 194 24.71 -25.88 0.62
CA ALA A 194 25.42 -25.26 1.73
C ALA A 194 25.79 -23.78 1.50
N ASP A 195 26.14 -23.42 0.25
CA ASP A 195 26.51 -22.05 -0.10
C ASP A 195 25.26 -21.15 -0.13
N ALA A 196 24.17 -21.65 -0.72
CA ALA A 196 22.88 -20.96 -0.76
C ALA A 196 22.28 -20.76 0.64
N LEU A 197 22.41 -21.76 1.51
CA LEU A 197 22.02 -21.69 2.91
C LEU A 197 22.81 -20.60 3.63
N SER A 198 24.14 -20.56 3.48
CA SER A 198 24.96 -19.52 4.09
C SER A 198 24.58 -18.10 3.63
N VAL A 199 24.23 -17.93 2.35
CA VAL A 199 23.73 -16.65 1.83
C VAL A 199 22.39 -16.28 2.48
N ALA A 200 21.45 -17.23 2.58
CA ALA A 200 20.15 -17.01 3.21
C ALA A 200 20.28 -16.59 4.68
N GLU A 201 21.11 -17.30 5.45
CA GLU A 201 21.37 -17.01 6.86
C GLU A 201 21.99 -15.62 7.05
N GLN A 202 22.99 -15.25 6.25
CA GLN A 202 23.62 -13.93 6.34
C GLN A 202 22.68 -12.77 6.02
N ILE A 203 21.73 -12.97 5.09
CA ILE A 203 20.67 -11.99 4.82
C ILE A 203 19.75 -11.89 6.04
N ALA A 204 19.29 -13.03 6.58
CA ALA A 204 18.39 -13.08 7.73
C ALA A 204 18.98 -12.40 8.97
N THR A 205 20.23 -12.70 9.29
CA THR A 205 20.94 -12.11 10.45
C THR A 205 21.01 -10.59 10.36
N GLN A 206 21.37 -10.03 9.20
CA GLN A 206 21.43 -8.56 9.03
C GLN A 206 20.06 -7.89 8.88
N LEU A 207 19.02 -8.66 8.55
CA LEU A 207 17.66 -8.16 8.49
C LEU A 207 17.04 -8.05 9.89
N ALA A 208 17.48 -8.87 10.84
CA ALA A 208 17.01 -8.87 12.22
C ALA A 208 17.23 -7.52 12.93
N ASP A 209 18.27 -6.78 12.55
CA ASP A 209 18.55 -5.42 13.02
C ASP A 209 17.38 -4.45 12.81
N ASP A 210 16.51 -4.72 11.83
CA ASP A 210 15.34 -3.92 11.56
C ASP A 210 14.16 -4.34 12.46
N GLN A 211 13.93 -3.56 13.51
CA GLN A 211 12.89 -3.81 14.52
C GLN A 211 11.47 -3.79 13.96
N GLN A 212 11.25 -3.18 12.79
CA GLN A 212 9.93 -3.14 12.16
C GLN A 212 9.66 -4.39 11.34
N VAL A 213 10.70 -5.06 10.84
CA VAL A 213 10.55 -6.20 9.94
C VAL A 213 9.99 -7.43 10.66
N ALA A 214 9.04 -8.07 9.99
CA ALA A 214 8.51 -9.38 10.32
C ALA A 214 8.55 -10.31 9.11
N LEU A 215 8.61 -11.62 9.34
CA LEU A 215 8.71 -12.67 8.33
C LEU A 215 7.39 -13.40 8.16
N LEU A 216 7.00 -13.65 6.91
CA LEU A 216 5.89 -14.52 6.52
C LEU A 216 6.42 -15.65 5.63
N SER A 217 5.86 -16.84 5.73
CA SER A 217 6.13 -17.92 4.77
C SER A 217 5.09 -19.04 4.84
N PHE A 218 5.19 -20.03 3.94
CA PHE A 218 4.45 -21.29 4.00
C PHE A 218 5.21 -22.45 4.65
N GLY A 219 6.27 -22.14 5.43
CA GLY A 219 7.04 -23.17 6.15
C GLY A 219 7.85 -24.09 5.23
N GLY A 220 8.42 -23.54 4.15
CA GLY A 220 9.42 -24.25 3.35
C GLY A 220 10.79 -24.32 4.04
N GLU A 221 11.64 -25.23 3.61
CA GLU A 221 13.01 -25.42 4.15
C GLU A 221 13.82 -24.12 4.20
N ALA A 222 13.84 -23.36 3.10
CA ALA A 222 14.55 -22.08 3.04
C ALA A 222 13.97 -21.07 4.04
N ALA A 223 12.64 -21.08 4.22
CA ALA A 223 11.99 -20.19 5.17
C ALA A 223 12.30 -20.55 6.62
N PHE A 224 12.43 -21.84 6.96
CA PHE A 224 12.84 -22.26 8.30
C PHE A 224 14.27 -21.86 8.60
N ALA A 225 15.21 -22.14 7.70
CA ALA A 225 16.61 -21.74 7.86
C ALA A 225 16.74 -20.21 8.02
N PHE A 226 16.08 -19.46 7.15
CA PHE A 226 16.07 -17.99 7.22
C PHE A 226 15.46 -17.50 8.54
N SER A 227 14.33 -18.07 8.97
CA SER A 227 13.66 -17.65 10.21
C SER A 227 14.46 -18.01 11.46
N HIS A 228 15.19 -19.13 11.43
CA HIS A 228 16.11 -19.52 12.50
C HIS A 228 17.24 -18.52 12.63
N ALA A 229 17.96 -18.24 11.53
CA ALA A 229 19.04 -17.26 11.53
C ALA A 229 18.58 -15.84 11.91
N PHE A 230 17.36 -15.46 11.52
CA PHE A 230 16.73 -14.20 11.94
C PHE A 230 16.49 -14.17 13.46
N LYS A 231 15.96 -15.25 14.05
CA LYS A 231 15.71 -15.34 15.50
C LYS A 231 17.01 -15.38 16.30
N GLU A 232 18.01 -16.14 15.87
CA GLU A 232 19.31 -16.24 16.57
C GLU A 232 20.10 -14.92 16.58
N ALA A 233 19.85 -14.04 15.61
CA ALA A 233 20.45 -12.72 15.56
C ALA A 233 19.82 -11.71 16.52
N LEU A 234 18.63 -12.00 17.07
CA LEU A 234 17.93 -11.11 17.99
C LEU A 234 18.36 -11.38 19.43
N GLU A 235 18.49 -10.31 20.20
CA GLU A 235 18.63 -10.43 21.65
C GLU A 235 17.37 -11.10 22.24
N PRO A 236 17.50 -11.96 23.28
CA PRO A 236 16.36 -12.68 23.85
C PRO A 236 15.20 -11.78 24.29
N ALA A 237 15.48 -10.55 24.69
CA ALA A 237 14.47 -9.56 25.09
C ALA A 237 13.72 -8.93 23.90
N GLU A 238 14.29 -8.96 22.70
CA GLU A 238 13.74 -8.37 21.47
C GLU A 238 12.91 -9.35 20.66
N TYR A 239 13.17 -10.66 20.82
CA TYR A 239 12.41 -11.67 20.11
C TYR A 239 10.92 -11.65 20.49
N ARG A 240 10.07 -11.63 19.46
CA ARG A 240 8.61 -11.64 19.55
C ARG A 240 8.10 -12.70 18.57
N PRO A 241 7.42 -13.77 19.01
CA PRO A 241 6.95 -14.84 18.13
C PRO A 241 6.03 -14.35 17.00
N GLU A 242 5.41 -13.18 17.13
CA GLU A 242 4.53 -12.58 16.14
C GLU A 242 5.30 -11.99 14.96
N ARG A 243 6.61 -11.73 15.13
CA ARG A 243 7.51 -11.28 14.06
C ARG A 243 7.87 -12.37 13.07
N VAL A 244 7.63 -13.65 13.38
CA VAL A 244 7.87 -14.77 12.47
C VAL A 244 6.59 -15.57 12.38
N ARG A 245 5.95 -15.61 11.21
CA ARG A 245 4.68 -16.32 11.03
C ARG A 245 4.78 -17.30 9.86
N HIS A 246 4.48 -18.55 10.15
CA HIS A 246 4.41 -19.61 9.16
C HIS A 246 2.96 -20.03 8.98
N TYR A 247 2.46 -19.95 7.75
CA TYR A 247 1.10 -20.32 7.38
C TYR A 247 1.08 -21.72 6.80
N TYR A 248 0.15 -22.54 7.27
CA TYR A 248 -0.02 -23.92 6.86
C TYR A 248 -1.48 -24.21 6.56
N ARG A 249 -1.73 -25.10 5.60
CA ARG A 249 -3.07 -25.66 5.41
C ARG A 249 -3.40 -26.60 6.57
N GLN A 250 -4.66 -26.64 6.96
CA GLN A 250 -5.16 -27.58 7.95
C GLN A 250 -4.83 -29.01 7.54
N GLY A 251 -4.36 -29.82 8.50
CA GLY A 251 -3.95 -31.20 8.26
C GLY A 251 -2.55 -31.38 7.66
N SER A 252 -1.79 -30.29 7.47
CA SER A 252 -0.36 -30.42 7.13
C SER A 252 0.40 -31.07 8.29
N GLU A 253 1.09 -32.18 8.03
CA GLU A 253 2.05 -32.74 8.98
C GLU A 253 3.32 -31.88 8.96
N ILE A 254 3.63 -31.28 10.11
CA ILE A 254 4.81 -30.43 10.26
C ILE A 254 5.68 -31.04 11.34
N THR A 255 6.91 -31.38 10.97
CA THR A 255 7.95 -31.72 11.93
C THR A 255 8.75 -30.45 12.22
N LEU A 256 8.55 -29.86 13.40
CA LEU A 256 9.33 -28.72 13.85
C LEU A 256 10.41 -29.24 14.82
N GLU A 257 11.67 -29.21 14.40
CA GLU A 257 12.80 -29.50 15.30
C GLU A 257 12.90 -28.42 16.38
N GLU A 258 12.70 -27.15 16.00
CA GLU A 258 12.60 -26.01 16.91
C GLU A 258 11.34 -25.20 16.59
N ARG A 259 10.63 -24.76 17.63
CA ARG A 259 9.44 -23.91 17.48
C ARG A 259 9.85 -22.44 17.36
N ILE A 260 10.00 -21.98 16.13
CA ILE A 260 10.31 -20.59 15.81
C ILE A 260 9.06 -19.90 15.26
N GLY A 261 8.77 -18.74 15.81
CA GLY A 261 7.61 -17.94 15.44
C GLY A 261 6.27 -18.53 15.85
N THR A 262 5.24 -18.08 15.14
CA THR A 262 3.85 -18.50 15.27
C THR A 262 3.47 -19.37 14.08
N ALA A 263 3.03 -20.61 14.35
CA ALA A 263 2.41 -21.45 13.33
C ALA A 263 0.92 -21.14 13.23
N ILE A 264 0.45 -20.77 12.04
CA ILE A 264 -0.93 -20.41 11.75
C ILE A 264 -1.51 -21.44 10.80
N PHE A 265 -2.52 -22.18 11.25
CA PHE A 265 -3.24 -23.13 10.42
C PHE A 265 -4.51 -22.50 9.87
N THR A 266 -4.71 -22.61 8.56
CA THR A 266 -5.89 -22.10 7.86
C THR A 266 -6.64 -23.24 7.20
N ASP A 267 -7.96 -23.13 7.14
CA ASP A 267 -8.86 -23.98 6.36
C ASP A 267 -8.89 -23.62 4.86
N MET A 268 -8.24 -22.51 4.49
CA MET A 268 -8.06 -22.06 3.11
C MET A 268 -7.36 -23.10 2.23
N GLU A 269 -7.82 -23.21 0.99
CA GLU A 269 -7.10 -23.95 -0.06
C GLU A 269 -5.78 -23.26 -0.42
N LEU A 270 -4.87 -23.98 -1.10
CA LEU A 270 -3.52 -23.45 -1.37
C LEU A 270 -3.54 -22.12 -2.14
N THR A 271 -4.40 -22.01 -3.15
CA THR A 271 -4.53 -20.79 -3.96
C THR A 271 -5.06 -19.63 -3.12
N GLU A 272 -6.13 -19.87 -2.36
CA GLU A 272 -6.73 -18.87 -1.47
C GLU A 272 -5.75 -18.42 -0.37
N MET A 273 -5.00 -19.36 0.22
CA MET A 273 -3.97 -19.04 1.21
C MET A 273 -2.86 -18.17 0.60
N ARG A 274 -2.47 -18.42 -0.66
CA ARG A 274 -1.49 -17.60 -1.37
C ARG A 274 -2.02 -16.18 -1.61
N ASP A 275 -3.25 -16.06 -2.08
CA ASP A 275 -3.93 -14.78 -2.30
C ASP A 275 -4.13 -13.99 -1.00
N TYR A 276 -4.28 -14.69 0.13
CA TYR A 276 -4.45 -14.07 1.44
C TYR A 276 -3.14 -13.64 2.11
N VAL A 277 -2.08 -14.44 2.02
CA VAL A 277 -0.85 -14.23 2.80
C VAL A 277 0.18 -13.39 2.06
N ILE A 278 0.42 -13.64 0.78
CA ILE A 278 1.49 -12.95 0.02
C ILE A 278 1.27 -11.43 -0.04
N PRO A 279 0.05 -10.92 -0.30
CA PRO A 279 -0.21 -9.48 -0.34
C PRO A 279 -0.07 -8.77 1.01
N LYS A 280 0.17 -9.49 2.12
CA LYS A 280 0.47 -8.88 3.42
C LYS A 280 1.93 -8.45 3.54
N SER A 281 2.76 -8.76 2.56
CA SER A 281 4.17 -8.37 2.50
C SER A 281 4.40 -7.18 1.58
N ARG A 282 5.44 -6.41 1.90
CA ARG A 282 5.96 -5.37 1.00
C ARG A 282 6.95 -5.96 0.00
N ALA A 283 7.71 -6.95 0.45
CA ALA A 283 8.71 -7.63 -0.35
C ALA A 283 8.68 -9.15 -0.15
N MET A 284 9.14 -9.87 -1.16
CA MET A 284 9.36 -11.31 -1.17
C MET A 284 10.84 -11.55 -1.49
N VAL A 285 11.52 -12.32 -0.63
CA VAL A 285 12.87 -12.83 -0.90
C VAL A 285 12.73 -14.26 -1.43
N VAL A 286 13.31 -14.52 -2.61
CA VAL A 286 13.28 -15.83 -3.26
C VAL A 286 14.67 -16.48 -3.18
N LEU A 287 14.73 -17.67 -2.57
CA LEU A 287 15.94 -18.44 -2.29
C LEU A 287 15.81 -19.84 -2.89
N GLY A 288 16.68 -20.21 -3.84
CA GLY A 288 16.63 -21.50 -4.52
C GLY A 288 15.25 -21.72 -5.14
N GLY A 289 14.62 -22.85 -4.80
CA GLY A 289 13.22 -23.13 -5.10
C GLY A 289 12.96 -23.79 -6.46
N GLY A 290 11.69 -24.14 -6.69
CA GLY A 290 11.23 -24.80 -7.92
C GLY A 290 9.94 -24.19 -8.46
N ALA A 291 9.16 -24.95 -9.23
CA ALA A 291 7.95 -24.45 -9.91
C ALA A 291 6.95 -23.73 -8.98
N ARG A 292 6.70 -24.27 -7.77
CA ARG A 292 5.81 -23.63 -6.79
C ARG A 292 6.31 -22.25 -6.33
N THR A 293 7.62 -22.09 -6.22
CA THR A 293 8.25 -20.82 -5.84
C THR A 293 8.11 -19.79 -6.96
N LEU A 294 8.14 -20.22 -8.23
CA LEU A 294 7.85 -19.35 -9.38
C LEU A 294 6.39 -18.90 -9.40
N GLU A 295 5.44 -19.80 -9.11
CA GLU A 295 4.01 -19.45 -8.98
C GLU A 295 3.79 -18.41 -7.87
N GLU A 296 4.45 -18.57 -6.72
CA GLU A 296 4.40 -17.62 -5.60
C GLU A 296 4.99 -16.26 -5.97
N ALA A 297 6.13 -16.26 -6.67
CA ALA A 297 6.76 -15.04 -7.16
C ALA A 297 5.88 -14.30 -8.18
N GLU A 298 5.21 -15.03 -9.08
CA GLU A 298 4.30 -14.43 -10.06
C GLU A 298 3.07 -13.82 -9.38
N LEU A 299 2.50 -14.48 -8.36
CA LEU A 299 1.41 -13.91 -7.58
C LEU A 299 1.86 -12.68 -6.79
N ALA A 300 3.04 -12.73 -6.16
CA ALA A 300 3.62 -11.58 -5.47
C ALA A 300 3.75 -10.39 -6.42
N ARG A 301 4.26 -10.64 -7.63
CA ARG A 301 4.40 -9.65 -8.69
C ARG A 301 3.07 -9.02 -9.09
N SER A 302 2.03 -9.83 -9.32
CA SER A 302 0.70 -9.33 -9.67
C SER A 302 0.02 -8.53 -8.54
N GLN A 303 0.48 -8.72 -7.30
CA GLN A 303 -0.01 -8.05 -6.10
C GLN A 303 0.89 -6.86 -5.67
N ASN A 304 1.73 -6.38 -6.60
CA ASN A 304 2.68 -5.28 -6.41
C ASN A 304 3.67 -5.49 -5.24
N VAL A 305 3.94 -6.75 -4.88
CA VAL A 305 5.00 -7.10 -3.91
C VAL A 305 6.33 -7.11 -4.67
N ALA A 306 7.35 -6.48 -4.11
CA ALA A 306 8.71 -6.50 -4.66
C ALA A 306 9.29 -7.91 -4.56
N VAL A 307 9.71 -8.51 -5.69
CA VAL A 307 10.27 -9.87 -5.71
C VAL A 307 11.78 -9.80 -5.89
N ILE A 308 12.53 -10.17 -4.85
CA ILE A 308 14.01 -10.16 -4.82
C ILE A 308 14.53 -11.57 -5.07
N PRO A 309 14.89 -11.94 -6.32
CA PRO A 309 15.51 -13.22 -6.62
C PRO A 309 17.00 -13.22 -6.23
N VAL A 310 17.36 -13.91 -5.15
CA VAL A 310 18.77 -14.06 -4.75
C VAL A 310 19.42 -15.13 -5.64
N ALA A 311 19.69 -14.77 -6.89
CA ALA A 311 20.06 -15.68 -7.97
C ALA A 311 21.29 -16.56 -7.71
N SER A 312 22.17 -16.17 -6.79
CA SER A 312 23.31 -16.98 -6.34
C SER A 312 22.88 -18.24 -5.59
N THR A 313 21.62 -18.34 -5.17
CA THR A 313 21.05 -19.51 -4.47
C THR A 313 20.48 -20.57 -5.43
N GLY A 314 20.59 -20.35 -6.75
CA GLY A 314 20.15 -21.33 -7.76
C GLY A 314 18.62 -21.41 -7.93
N GLY A 315 18.16 -22.50 -8.55
CA GLY A 315 16.74 -22.84 -8.70
C GLY A 315 15.87 -21.73 -9.32
N ALA A 316 14.66 -21.59 -8.79
CA ALA A 316 13.69 -20.56 -9.19
C ALA A 316 14.24 -19.13 -9.03
N ALA A 317 15.06 -18.85 -8.01
CA ALA A 317 15.70 -17.55 -7.85
C ALA A 317 16.61 -17.20 -9.04
N HIS A 318 17.42 -18.15 -9.50
CA HIS A 318 18.27 -17.94 -10.67
C HIS A 318 17.47 -17.76 -11.96
N GLU A 319 16.40 -18.54 -12.13
CA GLU A 319 15.51 -18.47 -13.28
C GLU A 319 14.80 -17.10 -13.37
N LEU A 320 14.21 -16.62 -12.27
CA LEU A 320 13.57 -15.30 -12.20
C LEU A 320 14.54 -14.18 -12.54
N TRP A 321 15.73 -14.18 -11.96
CA TRP A 321 16.73 -13.14 -12.24
C TRP A 321 17.15 -13.17 -13.71
N THR A 322 17.32 -14.36 -14.30
CA THR A 322 17.71 -14.51 -15.70
C THR A 322 16.61 -14.03 -16.64
N ALA A 323 15.35 -14.40 -16.37
CA ALA A 323 14.19 -13.97 -17.15
C ALA A 323 13.97 -12.44 -17.12
N HIS A 324 14.33 -11.80 -16.01
CA HIS A 324 14.15 -10.35 -15.79
C HIS A 324 15.46 -9.56 -15.79
N ARG A 325 16.55 -10.14 -16.32
CA ARG A 325 17.90 -9.56 -16.25
C ARG A 325 17.97 -8.11 -16.73
N ASP A 326 17.28 -7.81 -17.81
CA ASP A 326 17.29 -6.49 -18.45
C ASP A 326 16.13 -5.58 -17.98
N ASN A 327 15.18 -6.12 -17.21
CA ASN A 327 14.02 -5.40 -16.70
C ASN A 327 13.64 -5.83 -15.27
N PRO A 328 14.44 -5.48 -14.24
CA PRO A 328 14.09 -5.74 -12.84
C PRO A 328 12.82 -5.02 -12.38
N GLY A 329 12.40 -3.94 -13.06
CA GLY A 329 11.14 -3.26 -12.77
C GLY A 329 9.92 -4.15 -12.97
N ALA A 330 10.00 -5.17 -13.83
CA ALA A 330 8.95 -6.18 -13.97
C ALA A 330 8.74 -7.00 -12.68
N LEU A 331 9.73 -7.07 -11.79
CA LEU A 331 9.65 -7.72 -10.47
C LEU A 331 9.25 -6.74 -9.35
N ASN A 332 8.72 -5.57 -9.71
CA ASN A 332 8.38 -4.47 -8.80
C ASN A 332 9.58 -4.00 -7.96
N LEU A 333 10.80 -4.13 -8.49
CA LEU A 333 12.01 -3.72 -7.79
C LEU A 333 12.36 -2.25 -8.08
N PRO A 334 12.72 -1.46 -7.06
CA PRO A 334 13.14 -0.07 -7.22
C PRO A 334 14.61 0.04 -7.67
N VAL A 335 14.99 -0.70 -8.72
CA VAL A 335 16.35 -0.71 -9.27
C VAL A 335 16.37 -0.79 -10.79
N GLU A 336 17.37 -0.18 -11.41
CA GLU A 336 17.63 -0.32 -12.85
C GLU A 336 18.46 -1.57 -13.17
N SER A 337 18.34 -2.10 -14.40
CA SER A 337 19.11 -3.27 -14.87
C SER A 337 20.63 -3.03 -14.94
N THR A 338 21.05 -1.77 -15.03
CA THR A 338 22.46 -1.35 -14.98
C THR A 338 23.02 -1.31 -13.56
N SER A 339 22.14 -1.35 -12.54
CA SER A 339 22.52 -1.26 -11.13
C SER A 339 23.49 -2.36 -10.73
N ARG A 340 24.58 -1.97 -10.06
CA ARG A 340 25.53 -2.92 -9.48
C ARG A 340 24.87 -3.85 -8.47
N ARG A 341 23.85 -3.37 -7.74
CA ARG A 341 23.13 -4.17 -6.74
C ARG A 341 22.36 -5.29 -7.44
N TRP A 342 21.60 -4.96 -8.48
CA TRP A 342 20.88 -5.96 -9.29
C TRP A 342 21.79 -7.04 -9.88
N ARG A 343 22.91 -6.61 -10.49
CA ARG A 343 23.87 -7.55 -11.13
C ARG A 343 24.62 -8.44 -10.14
N ARG A 344 24.68 -8.05 -8.87
CA ARG A 344 25.38 -8.82 -7.82
C ARG A 344 24.53 -9.91 -7.20
N LEU A 345 23.21 -9.95 -7.44
CA LEU A 345 22.35 -11.01 -6.92
C LEU A 345 22.76 -12.41 -7.39
N VAL A 346 23.39 -12.52 -8.56
CA VAL A 346 23.91 -13.80 -9.11
C VAL A 346 25.30 -14.16 -8.63
N VAL A 347 26.03 -13.23 -7.98
CA VAL A 347 27.41 -13.44 -7.54
C VAL A 347 27.40 -14.04 -6.12
N PRO A 348 27.88 -15.28 -5.91
CA PRO A 348 27.82 -15.93 -4.61
C PRO A 348 28.54 -15.20 -3.47
N GLY A 349 28.15 -15.54 -2.24
CA GLY A 349 28.76 -15.03 -1.01
C GLY A 349 28.32 -13.61 -0.65
N THR A 350 29.21 -12.86 -0.01
CA THR A 350 28.87 -11.56 0.60
C THR A 350 28.35 -10.52 -0.40
N GLN A 351 28.70 -10.64 -1.68
CA GLN A 351 28.23 -9.69 -2.70
C GLN A 351 26.73 -9.81 -2.96
N SER A 352 26.19 -11.03 -3.08
CA SER A 352 24.74 -11.22 -3.23
C SER A 352 23.99 -10.86 -1.96
N VAL A 353 24.55 -11.17 -0.79
CA VAL A 353 23.97 -10.78 0.52
C VAL A 353 23.78 -9.26 0.61
N GLN A 354 24.85 -8.48 0.35
CA GLN A 354 24.78 -7.01 0.43
C GLN A 354 23.85 -6.42 -0.64
N ALA A 355 23.84 -7.00 -1.84
CA ALA A 355 22.91 -6.61 -2.89
C ALA A 355 21.45 -6.86 -2.50
N ALA A 356 21.14 -8.06 -2.01
CA ALA A 356 19.81 -8.45 -1.59
C ALA A 356 19.31 -7.55 -0.46
N LEU A 357 20.12 -7.29 0.56
CA LEU A 357 19.75 -6.40 1.68
C LEU A 357 19.50 -4.96 1.23
N GLN A 358 20.32 -4.42 0.33
CA GLN A 358 20.13 -3.05 -0.17
C GLN A 358 18.85 -2.94 -1.01
N ILE A 359 18.56 -3.93 -1.85
CA ILE A 359 17.32 -3.96 -2.65
C ILE A 359 16.11 -4.17 -1.75
N LEU A 360 16.21 -5.08 -0.78
CA LEU A 360 15.14 -5.36 0.18
C LEU A 360 14.81 -4.11 0.99
N ARG A 361 15.79 -3.44 1.59
CA ARG A 361 15.56 -2.20 2.37
C ARG A 361 14.93 -1.10 1.52
N ALA A 362 15.41 -0.90 0.29
CA ALA A 362 14.79 0.04 -0.65
C ALA A 362 13.32 -0.35 -0.92
N SER A 363 13.04 -1.62 -1.20
CA SER A 363 11.67 -2.09 -1.46
C SER A 363 10.73 -2.00 -0.24
N MET A 364 11.31 -2.04 0.97
CA MET A 364 10.54 -1.99 2.21
C MET A 364 10.23 -0.56 2.66
N PHE A 365 11.13 0.40 2.41
CA PHE A 365 11.13 1.70 3.09
C PHE A 365 11.41 2.93 2.22
N GLU A 366 11.90 2.76 0.99
CA GLU A 366 12.21 3.85 0.05
C GLU A 366 11.18 3.91 -1.08
#